data_AF-A0A847V980-F1
#
_entry.id   AF-A0A847V980-F1
#
_cell.length_a   1.000
_cell.length_b   1.000
_cell.length_c   1.000
_cell.angle_alpha   90.00
_cell.angle_beta   90.00
_cell.angle_gamma   90.00
#
_symmetry.space_group_name_H-M   'P 1'
#
loop_
_entity.id
_entity.type
_entity.pdbx_description
1 polymer ?
#
loop_
_entity_poly.entity_id
_entity_poly.type
_entity_poly.pdbx_seq_one_letter_code
_entity_poly.pdbx_strand_id
1 'polypeptide(L)'
;MAKIERSQKLFLKAMKEKFAGEDPAGVSTQFLRKGLEQSERKREFLKEGKRVEMERGIVQYDPKRCHLGGIPLGQRQLMTYELSTTGTFVEGDDLHFVNNSAMQQMWDDIRRTIIVGMDLAHQTLQKRLGKEVTPETINEYLHILNHAMPGAAVVQEHMVETHPGLTNDCYVKVFTGDDEVADDIETQFLLPIEKLFPAKSAEQLKKAVGKAMWQAVHIPTIVSRTCDGGTTSRWSAMQLGMSFIAAYRMCAGEAAVADLAYAAKHAGVIQMADILPARRARGPNEPGGIKFGHFGDMIQADRKYPNDPVRSALEVVAAGTMLFDQIWLGSYMSGGVGFTQYATAAYTDNILDDFSYYGYDYVKDKYGGAGKAPCTQEACNDIATEVTLYSMEQYEQFPTMMEDHFGGSQRAGVIAAASGLSTAHGTANSNAGLNGWYCSMLLHKEGWSRLGFFGYDLQDQCGSTNSMSIRPDEGLLGELRGPNYPNYAMNVGHQGEYAAIVSAPHYSMQDAWVLNPLIKITFADPLLPFDFAEPRRMFAKGAIREFMPAGERSLIIPAR
;
A
#
# COMPACT_ATOMS: atom_id res chain seq x y z
N MET A 1 -38.44 6.10 10.49
CA MET A 1 -36.99 6.26 10.31
C MET A 1 -36.64 7.67 10.76
N ALA A 2 -35.92 7.81 11.88
CA ALA A 2 -35.42 9.12 12.29
C ALA A 2 -34.34 9.53 11.28
N LYS A 3 -34.52 10.66 10.60
CA LYS A 3 -33.49 11.26 9.75
C LYS A 3 -32.31 11.58 10.67
N ILE A 4 -31.21 10.84 10.54
CA ILE A 4 -29.94 11.28 11.09
C ILE A 4 -29.55 12.51 10.28
N GLU A 5 -29.64 13.71 10.87
CA GLU A 5 -29.10 14.93 10.28
C GLU A 5 -27.58 14.77 10.22
N ARG A 6 -27.05 14.28 9.09
CA ARG A 6 -25.61 14.14 8.88
C ARG A 6 -25.05 15.36 8.17
N SER A 7 -23.83 15.68 8.57
CA SER A 7 -22.96 16.77 8.10
C SER A 7 -22.96 17.01 6.59
N GLN A 8 -22.46 18.18 6.19
CA GLN A 8 -22.17 18.50 4.79
C GLN A 8 -21.42 17.34 4.11
N LYS A 9 -22.00 16.80 3.03
CA LYS A 9 -21.43 15.69 2.25
C LYS A 9 -20.02 16.02 1.79
N LEU A 10 -19.07 15.10 2.00
CA LEU A 10 -17.64 15.37 1.80
C LEU A 10 -17.27 15.52 0.32
N PHE A 11 -17.99 14.83 -0.57
CA PHE A 11 -17.74 14.82 -2.01
C PHE A 11 -18.28 16.05 -2.77
N LEU A 12 -19.16 16.85 -2.16
CA LEU A 12 -19.84 17.94 -2.88
C LEU A 12 -18.88 19.00 -3.42
N LYS A 13 -17.76 19.23 -2.74
CA LYS A 13 -16.71 20.14 -3.22
C LYS A 13 -16.13 19.64 -4.54
N ALA A 14 -15.72 18.36 -4.57
CA ALA A 14 -15.17 17.74 -5.78
C ALA A 14 -16.18 17.71 -6.93
N MET A 15 -17.44 17.38 -6.66
CA MET A 15 -18.49 17.37 -7.70
C MET A 15 -18.70 18.76 -8.32
N LYS A 16 -18.71 19.81 -7.50
CA LYS A 16 -18.87 21.21 -7.98
C LYS A 16 -17.65 21.71 -8.75
N GLU A 17 -16.45 21.28 -8.39
CA GLU A 17 -15.23 21.62 -9.12
C GLU A 17 -15.18 20.91 -10.48
N LYS A 18 -15.48 19.60 -10.50
CA LYS A 18 -15.53 18.82 -11.73
C LYS A 18 -16.59 19.35 -12.66
N PHE A 19 -17.84 19.45 -12.23
CA PHE A 19 -18.98 19.83 -13.06
C PHE A 19 -19.34 21.30 -12.82
N ALA A 20 -18.38 22.19 -13.01
CA ALA A 20 -18.53 23.61 -12.70
C ALA A 20 -19.71 24.24 -13.46
N GLY A 21 -20.65 24.80 -12.68
CA GLY A 21 -21.87 25.43 -13.19
C GLY A 21 -23.05 24.47 -13.36
N GLU A 22 -22.90 23.18 -13.07
CA GLU A 22 -23.98 22.20 -13.02
C GLU A 22 -24.44 21.99 -11.57
N ASP A 23 -25.72 21.65 -11.41
CA ASP A 23 -26.24 21.15 -10.14
C ASP A 23 -25.77 19.70 -9.95
N PRO A 24 -25.09 19.34 -8.85
CA PRO A 24 -24.73 17.95 -8.57
C PRO A 24 -25.90 16.95 -8.60
N ALA A 25 -27.13 17.42 -8.37
CA ALA A 25 -28.36 16.63 -8.47
C ALA A 25 -29.01 16.67 -9.87
N GLY A 26 -28.42 17.39 -10.82
CA GLY A 26 -28.91 17.53 -12.19
C GLY A 26 -28.84 16.20 -12.95
N VAL A 27 -29.93 15.85 -13.65
CA VAL A 27 -30.07 14.58 -14.39
C VAL A 27 -29.75 14.72 -15.89
N SER A 28 -29.29 15.89 -16.32
CA SER A 28 -28.94 16.17 -17.70
C SER A 28 -27.73 17.09 -17.79
N THR A 29 -26.89 16.85 -18.78
CA THR A 29 -25.70 17.66 -19.07
C THR A 29 -25.55 17.84 -20.59
N GLN A 30 -24.63 18.69 -21.02
CA GLN A 30 -24.29 18.91 -22.42
C GLN A 30 -22.93 18.30 -22.78
N PHE A 31 -22.93 17.31 -23.67
CA PHE A 31 -21.70 16.78 -24.24
C PHE A 31 -21.14 17.73 -25.31
N LEU A 32 -20.17 18.56 -24.93
CA LEU A 32 -19.57 19.56 -25.82
C LEU A 32 -18.65 18.99 -26.90
N ARG A 33 -18.22 17.72 -26.77
CA ARG A 33 -17.40 17.00 -27.76
C ARG A 33 -16.13 17.75 -28.18
N LYS A 34 -15.52 18.47 -27.23
CA LYS A 34 -14.28 19.24 -27.44
C LYS A 34 -13.06 18.36 -27.76
N GLY A 35 -13.19 17.04 -27.58
CA GLY A 35 -12.11 16.09 -27.82
C GLY A 35 -10.97 16.30 -26.84
N LEU A 36 -9.74 16.04 -27.29
CA LEU A 36 -8.53 16.14 -26.47
C LEU A 36 -8.14 17.58 -26.12
N GLU A 37 -8.64 18.58 -26.85
CA GLU A 37 -8.22 19.98 -26.68
C GLU A 37 -8.70 20.60 -25.35
N GLN A 38 -9.66 19.96 -24.68
CA GLN A 38 -10.13 20.37 -23.35
C GLN A 38 -9.13 20.04 -22.22
N SER A 39 -8.20 19.13 -22.45
CA SER A 39 -7.25 18.65 -21.44
C SER A 39 -5.87 19.26 -21.67
N GLU A 40 -5.23 19.72 -20.60
CA GLU A 40 -3.85 20.19 -20.66
C GLU A 40 -2.91 19.00 -20.86
N ARG A 41 -3.13 17.92 -20.10
CA ARG A 41 -2.25 16.75 -20.14
C ARG A 41 -2.32 16.01 -21.47
N LYS A 42 -3.50 15.87 -22.09
CA LYS A 42 -3.62 15.27 -23.43
C LYS A 42 -2.94 16.13 -24.51
N ARG A 43 -2.95 17.46 -24.38
CA ARG A 43 -2.23 18.36 -25.30
C ARG A 43 -0.71 18.24 -25.12
N GLU A 44 -0.22 18.12 -23.89
CA GLU A 44 1.20 17.78 -23.63
C GLU A 44 1.58 16.46 -24.31
N PHE A 45 0.77 15.41 -24.13
CA PHE A 45 1.05 14.08 -24.72
C PHE A 45 1.05 14.09 -26.25
N LEU A 46 0.14 14.84 -26.88
CA LEU A 46 0.14 15.02 -28.34
C LEU A 46 1.42 15.71 -28.84
N LYS A 47 1.91 16.72 -28.11
CA LYS A 47 3.15 17.42 -28.46
C LYS A 47 4.36 16.49 -28.31
N GLU A 48 4.44 15.78 -27.20
CA GLU A 48 5.55 14.87 -26.92
C GLU A 48 5.56 13.67 -27.85
N GLY A 49 4.40 13.10 -28.15
CA GLY A 49 4.29 11.97 -29.07
C GLY A 49 4.77 12.30 -30.48
N LYS A 50 4.49 13.51 -30.98
CA LYS A 50 5.04 14.00 -32.25
C LYS A 50 6.56 14.19 -32.18
N ARG A 51 7.08 14.73 -31.07
CA ARG A 51 8.53 14.90 -30.87
C ARG A 51 9.25 13.54 -30.96
N VAL A 52 8.73 12.54 -30.23
CA VAL A 52 9.27 11.18 -30.21
C VAL A 52 9.15 10.50 -31.57
N GLU A 53 8.02 10.65 -32.26
CA GLU A 53 7.83 10.13 -33.62
C GLU A 53 8.88 10.67 -34.58
N MET A 54 9.12 11.99 -34.58
CA MET A 54 10.13 12.63 -35.42
C MET A 54 11.55 12.17 -35.07
N GLU A 55 11.87 12.03 -33.78
CA GLU A 55 13.20 11.63 -33.32
C GLU A 55 13.54 10.18 -33.71
N ARG A 56 12.57 9.26 -33.59
CA ARG A 56 12.80 7.82 -33.80
C ARG A 56 12.36 7.29 -35.18
N GLY A 57 11.63 8.09 -35.96
CA GLY A 57 11.12 7.73 -37.29
C GLY A 57 9.97 6.70 -37.30
N ILE A 58 9.26 6.52 -36.19
CA ILE A 58 8.15 5.55 -36.06
C ILE A 58 7.02 6.19 -35.24
N VAL A 59 5.78 6.09 -35.75
CA VAL A 59 4.56 6.61 -35.09
C VAL A 59 4.48 6.22 -33.61
N GLN A 60 4.05 7.16 -32.76
CA GLN A 60 3.90 6.95 -31.33
C GLN A 60 2.45 7.26 -30.88
N TYR A 61 2.23 8.23 -30.00
CA TYR A 61 0.92 8.58 -29.45
C TYR A 61 0.09 9.36 -30.49
N ASP A 62 -0.82 8.67 -31.18
CA ASP A 62 -1.77 9.25 -32.15
C ASP A 62 -3.22 8.87 -31.83
N PRO A 63 -3.80 9.41 -30.74
CA PRO A 63 -5.18 9.12 -30.35
C PRO A 63 -6.21 9.66 -31.35
N LYS A 64 -5.85 10.64 -32.20
CA LYS A 64 -6.78 11.22 -33.19
C LYS A 64 -7.05 10.25 -34.33
N ARG A 65 -6.06 9.44 -34.72
CA ARG A 65 -6.22 8.40 -35.74
C ARG A 65 -6.60 7.04 -35.15
N CYS A 66 -5.97 6.64 -34.05
CA CYS A 66 -6.02 5.26 -33.57
C CYS A 66 -7.21 4.95 -32.66
N HIS A 67 -7.70 5.93 -31.89
CA HIS A 67 -8.79 5.65 -30.96
C HIS A 67 -10.11 5.44 -31.71
N LEU A 68 -10.72 4.25 -31.55
CA LEU A 68 -11.99 3.85 -32.18
C LEU A 68 -12.09 4.23 -33.68
N GLY A 69 -11.01 4.03 -34.43
CA GLY A 69 -10.99 4.32 -35.88
C GLY A 69 -11.08 5.80 -36.24
N GLY A 70 -10.68 6.70 -35.34
CA GLY A 70 -10.61 8.14 -35.58
C GLY A 70 -11.52 8.99 -34.69
N ILE A 71 -12.18 8.39 -33.69
CA ILE A 71 -13.01 9.10 -32.71
C ILE A 71 -12.17 9.30 -31.44
N PRO A 72 -11.58 10.49 -31.21
CA PRO A 72 -10.71 10.71 -30.06
C PRO A 72 -11.50 10.76 -28.75
N LEU A 73 -10.77 10.54 -27.65
CA LEU A 73 -11.27 10.79 -26.28
C LEU A 73 -11.75 12.24 -26.10
N GLY A 74 -12.54 12.48 -25.05
CA GLY A 74 -13.07 13.81 -24.72
C GLY A 74 -14.37 14.15 -25.45
N GLN A 75 -15.19 13.13 -25.78
CA GLN A 75 -16.56 13.36 -26.24
C GLN A 75 -17.45 13.89 -25.10
N ARG A 76 -17.18 13.44 -23.88
CA ARG A 76 -17.64 14.02 -22.61
C ARG A 76 -16.51 14.79 -21.93
N GLN A 77 -16.81 15.36 -20.77
CA GLN A 77 -15.80 16.00 -19.94
C GLN A 77 -14.69 15.03 -19.54
N LEU A 78 -13.43 15.46 -19.70
CA LEU A 78 -12.28 14.80 -19.08
C LEU A 78 -12.07 15.41 -17.70
N MET A 79 -12.42 14.64 -16.66
CA MET A 79 -12.54 15.15 -15.29
C MET A 79 -11.17 15.27 -14.59
N THR A 80 -11.07 16.23 -13.68
CA THR A 80 -10.05 16.25 -12.64
C THR A 80 -10.53 15.45 -11.43
N TYR A 81 -9.61 15.07 -10.55
CA TYR A 81 -9.88 14.28 -9.35
C TYR A 81 -9.23 14.98 -8.15
N GLU A 82 -9.98 15.24 -7.09
CA GLU A 82 -9.42 15.66 -5.81
C GLU A 82 -8.79 14.43 -5.16
N LEU A 83 -7.49 14.41 -4.85
CA LEU A 83 -7.01 13.34 -3.98
C LEU A 83 -7.63 13.55 -2.60
N SER A 84 -8.37 12.55 -2.11
CA SER A 84 -9.19 12.69 -0.91
C SER A 84 -8.36 13.28 0.23
N THR A 85 -8.95 14.25 0.93
CA THR A 85 -8.39 14.96 2.09
C THR A 85 -7.22 15.91 1.83
N THR A 86 -6.77 16.07 0.58
CA THR A 86 -5.60 16.91 0.26
C THR A 86 -5.96 18.30 -0.26
N GLY A 87 -7.13 18.46 -0.89
CA GLY A 87 -7.47 19.67 -1.63
C GLY A 87 -6.82 19.78 -3.02
N THR A 88 -5.98 18.82 -3.41
CA THR A 88 -5.25 18.84 -4.67
C THR A 88 -6.07 18.17 -5.78
N PHE A 89 -6.38 18.93 -6.83
CA PHE A 89 -7.07 18.44 -8.04
C PHE A 89 -6.07 18.20 -9.17
N VAL A 90 -6.16 17.04 -9.82
CA VAL A 90 -5.30 16.67 -10.96
C VAL A 90 -6.08 15.95 -12.04
N GLU A 91 -5.60 15.96 -13.28
CA GLU A 91 -6.15 15.09 -14.32
C GLU A 91 -5.79 13.62 -14.00
N GLY A 92 -6.68 12.67 -14.31
CA GLY A 92 -6.46 11.26 -13.98
C GLY A 92 -5.19 10.64 -14.58
N ASP A 93 -4.64 11.25 -15.64
CA ASP A 93 -3.34 10.87 -16.23
C ASP A 93 -2.16 11.02 -15.24
N ASP A 94 -2.22 11.99 -14.33
CA ASP A 94 -1.19 12.25 -13.31
C ASP A 94 -1.27 11.27 -12.13
N LEU A 95 -2.35 10.51 -12.07
CA LEU A 95 -2.56 9.41 -11.12
C LEU A 95 -2.22 8.05 -11.73
N HIS A 96 -1.79 7.99 -12.99
CA HIS A 96 -1.23 6.77 -13.54
C HIS A 96 0.16 6.51 -12.93
N PHE A 97 0.42 5.31 -12.40
CA PHE A 97 1.66 5.01 -11.66
C PHE A 97 2.95 5.32 -12.46
N VAL A 98 2.94 5.13 -13.79
CA VAL A 98 4.07 5.52 -14.67
C VAL A 98 4.36 7.03 -14.65
N ASN A 99 3.35 7.87 -14.49
CA ASN A 99 3.46 9.32 -14.48
C ASN A 99 3.62 9.89 -13.06
N ASN A 100 3.61 9.05 -12.03
CA ASN A 100 3.62 9.46 -10.63
C ASN A 100 4.80 8.83 -9.89
N SER A 101 5.83 9.64 -9.61
CA SER A 101 7.05 9.18 -8.95
C SER A 101 6.81 8.72 -7.51
N ALA A 102 5.82 9.27 -6.80
CA ALA A 102 5.48 8.85 -5.44
C ALA A 102 4.88 7.45 -5.41
N MET A 103 4.01 7.12 -6.37
CA MET A 103 3.43 5.77 -6.50
C MET A 103 4.51 4.71 -6.76
N GLN A 104 5.47 5.02 -7.65
CA GLN A 104 6.61 4.14 -7.92
C GLN A 104 7.47 3.96 -6.67
N GLN A 105 7.80 5.06 -5.99
CA GLN A 105 8.67 5.01 -4.82
C GLN A 105 8.02 4.31 -3.63
N MET A 106 6.70 4.42 -3.43
CA MET A 106 6.00 3.62 -2.41
C MET A 106 6.23 2.13 -2.63
N TRP A 107 6.12 1.69 -3.89
CA TRP A 107 6.39 0.29 -4.21
C TRP A 107 7.87 -0.08 -4.05
N ASP A 108 8.77 0.76 -4.54
CA ASP A 108 10.21 0.53 -4.40
C ASP A 108 10.63 0.43 -2.92
N ASP A 109 10.11 1.30 -2.04
CA ASP A 109 10.35 1.26 -0.59
C ASP A 109 9.84 -0.02 0.06
N ILE A 110 8.69 -0.56 -0.36
CA ILE A 110 8.24 -1.88 0.12
C ILE A 110 9.14 -3.00 -0.41
N ARG A 111 9.38 -3.03 -1.74
CA ARG A 111 10.11 -4.10 -2.41
C ARG A 111 11.54 -4.23 -1.90
N ARG A 112 12.21 -3.10 -1.67
CA ARG A 112 13.62 -3.01 -1.24
C ARG A 112 13.83 -3.22 0.26
N THR A 113 12.77 -3.49 1.02
CA THR A 113 12.83 -3.65 2.48
C THR A 113 12.83 -5.12 2.91
N ILE A 114 13.64 -5.45 3.91
CA ILE A 114 13.66 -6.76 4.57
C ILE A 114 13.99 -6.60 6.06
N ILE A 115 13.47 -7.51 6.89
CA ILE A 115 13.76 -7.52 8.33
C ILE A 115 14.61 -8.74 8.66
N VAL A 116 15.69 -8.55 9.43
CA VAL A 116 16.59 -9.65 9.81
C VAL A 116 16.92 -9.59 11.30
N GLY A 117 16.58 -10.66 12.03
CA GLY A 117 16.88 -10.81 13.45
C GLY A 117 18.38 -10.97 13.73
N MET A 118 18.87 -10.37 14.81
CA MET A 118 20.28 -10.41 15.20
C MET A 118 20.59 -11.52 16.21
N ASP A 119 19.60 -12.00 16.96
CA ASP A 119 19.80 -12.93 18.08
C ASP A 119 20.49 -14.23 17.66
N LEU A 120 20.12 -14.81 16.51
CA LEU A 120 20.76 -16.03 16.00
C LEU A 120 22.22 -15.76 15.58
N ALA A 121 22.49 -14.61 14.98
CA ALA A 121 23.86 -14.22 14.62
C ALA A 121 24.73 -14.01 15.87
N HIS A 122 24.19 -13.30 16.88
CA HIS A 122 24.85 -13.10 18.16
C HIS A 122 25.12 -14.43 18.88
N GLN A 123 24.18 -15.37 18.86
CA GLN A 123 24.38 -16.70 19.41
C GLN A 123 25.47 -17.49 18.67
N THR A 124 25.56 -17.37 17.33
CA THR A 124 26.66 -17.97 16.56
C THR A 124 28.02 -17.42 17.01
N LEU A 125 28.14 -16.10 17.16
CA LEU A 125 29.36 -15.45 17.64
C LEU A 125 29.75 -15.94 19.05
N GLN A 126 28.80 -15.94 19.98
CA GLN A 126 29.04 -16.34 21.37
C GLN A 126 29.35 -17.83 21.50
N LYS A 127 28.56 -18.70 20.88
CA LYS A 127 28.64 -20.16 21.09
C LYS A 127 29.72 -20.83 20.25
N ARG A 128 29.91 -20.40 19.00
CA ARG A 128 30.88 -21.05 18.09
C ARG A 128 32.24 -20.40 18.08
N LEU A 129 32.31 -19.09 18.34
CA LEU A 129 33.56 -18.33 18.24
C LEU A 129 34.04 -17.76 19.58
N GLY A 130 33.24 -17.92 20.65
CA GLY A 130 33.58 -17.38 21.98
C GLY A 130 33.71 -15.86 22.01
N LYS A 131 33.04 -15.16 21.09
CA LYS A 131 33.08 -13.70 21.00
C LYS A 131 32.01 -13.07 21.87
N GLU A 132 32.37 -11.99 22.55
CA GLU A 132 31.42 -11.18 23.30
C GLU A 132 30.60 -10.29 22.35
N VAL A 133 29.35 -10.04 22.70
CA VAL A 133 28.46 -9.13 21.99
C VAL A 133 27.95 -8.12 23.01
N THR A 134 28.27 -6.85 22.80
CA THR A 134 27.92 -5.72 23.67
C THR A 134 27.31 -4.61 22.82
N PRO A 135 26.65 -3.59 23.41
CA PRO A 135 26.21 -2.42 22.67
C PRO A 135 27.34 -1.75 21.87
N GLU A 136 28.57 -1.71 22.41
CA GLU A 136 29.75 -1.19 21.70
C GLU A 136 30.06 -1.99 20.43
N THR A 137 30.09 -3.32 20.50
CA THR A 137 30.34 -4.16 19.31
C THR A 137 29.18 -4.12 18.31
N ILE A 138 27.95 -3.89 18.79
CA ILE A 138 26.78 -3.71 17.93
C ILE A 138 26.86 -2.37 17.20
N ASN A 139 27.25 -1.27 17.87
CA ASN A 139 27.43 0.04 17.22
C ASN A 139 28.54 -0.02 16.15
N GLU A 140 29.68 -0.64 16.46
CA GLU A 140 30.74 -0.85 15.47
C GLU A 140 30.26 -1.68 14.27
N TYR A 141 29.49 -2.74 14.54
CA TYR A 141 28.87 -3.53 13.48
C TYR A 141 27.92 -2.71 12.62
N LEU A 142 27.06 -1.88 13.21
CA LEU A 142 26.10 -1.05 12.48
C LEU A 142 26.78 0.05 11.67
N HIS A 143 27.90 0.58 12.15
CA HIS A 143 28.74 1.51 11.40
C HIS A 143 29.31 0.84 10.14
N ILE A 144 29.95 -0.32 10.29
CA ILE A 144 30.49 -1.11 9.19
C ILE A 144 29.37 -1.54 8.22
N LEU A 145 28.21 -1.93 8.75
CA LEU A 145 27.07 -2.37 7.97
C LEU A 145 26.50 -1.26 7.10
N ASN A 146 26.39 -0.04 7.62
CA ASN A 146 25.90 1.09 6.82
C ASN A 146 26.90 1.55 5.75
N HIS A 147 28.20 1.27 5.91
CA HIS A 147 29.18 1.37 4.82
C HIS A 147 29.02 0.23 3.79
N ALA A 148 28.89 -1.01 4.24
CA ALA A 148 28.84 -2.17 3.35
C ALA A 148 27.51 -2.31 2.60
N MET A 149 26.37 -2.02 3.22
CA MET A 149 25.03 -2.29 2.68
C MET A 149 24.75 -1.61 1.33
N PRO A 150 25.18 -0.35 1.08
CA PRO A 150 25.09 0.28 -0.24
C PRO A 150 25.94 -0.39 -1.34
N GLY A 151 26.88 -1.27 -0.99
CA GLY A 151 27.75 -1.99 -1.92
C GLY A 151 29.22 -1.55 -1.88
N ALA A 152 29.77 -1.33 -0.69
CA ALA A 152 31.18 -1.00 -0.47
C ALA A 152 31.94 -2.13 0.25
N ALA A 153 33.26 -2.19 0.08
CA ALA A 153 34.09 -3.29 0.54
C ALA A 153 34.61 -3.09 1.97
N VAL A 154 34.78 -4.20 2.70
CA VAL A 154 35.26 -4.21 4.10
C VAL A 154 36.36 -5.25 4.40
N VAL A 155 36.77 -6.05 3.41
CA VAL A 155 37.76 -7.14 3.60
C VAL A 155 38.75 -7.23 2.45
N GLN A 156 38.27 -7.46 1.23
CA GLN A 156 39.14 -7.74 0.09
C GLN A 156 39.81 -6.47 -0.44
N GLU A 157 41.07 -6.58 -0.83
CA GLU A 157 41.81 -5.53 -1.56
C GLU A 157 41.32 -5.42 -3.02
N HIS A 158 41.52 -4.25 -3.65
CA HIS A 158 41.26 -3.99 -5.06
C HIS A 158 39.79 -4.21 -5.48
N MET A 159 38.85 -3.95 -4.57
CA MET A 159 37.42 -4.01 -4.85
C MET A 159 36.94 -2.79 -5.64
N VAL A 160 35.91 -3.01 -6.46
CA VAL A 160 35.10 -1.94 -7.05
C VAL A 160 33.83 -1.79 -6.25
N GLU A 161 33.30 -0.57 -6.16
CA GLU A 161 32.22 -0.22 -5.24
C GLU A 161 31.11 0.53 -5.99
N THR A 162 29.92 0.56 -5.39
CA THR A 162 28.83 1.41 -5.90
C THR A 162 29.13 2.88 -5.61
N HIS A 163 28.70 3.78 -6.50
CA HIS A 163 28.83 5.21 -6.25
C HIS A 163 27.83 5.63 -5.16
N PRO A 164 28.25 6.22 -4.02
CA PRO A 164 27.34 6.52 -2.90
C PRO A 164 26.15 7.42 -3.28
N GLY A 165 26.36 8.36 -4.21
CA GLY A 165 25.27 9.20 -4.76
C GLY A 165 24.18 8.46 -5.56
N LEU A 166 24.37 7.20 -5.96
CA LEU A 166 23.36 6.36 -6.63
C LEU A 166 22.62 5.43 -5.67
N THR A 167 23.14 5.28 -4.45
CA THR A 167 22.68 4.31 -3.44
C THR A 167 22.43 4.99 -2.08
N ASN A 168 22.20 6.31 -2.11
CA ASN A 168 22.04 7.15 -0.91
C ASN A 168 20.75 6.89 -0.12
N ASP A 169 19.80 6.15 -0.70
CA ASP A 169 18.58 5.69 -0.04
C ASP A 169 18.75 4.34 0.68
N CYS A 170 19.93 3.72 0.57
CA CYS A 170 20.26 2.44 1.17
C CYS A 170 20.85 2.62 2.58
N TYR A 171 20.27 1.95 3.57
CA TYR A 171 20.76 1.99 4.94
C TYR A 171 20.18 0.84 5.77
N VAL A 172 20.71 0.66 6.98
CA VAL A 172 20.20 -0.26 7.99
C VAL A 172 19.99 0.45 9.31
N LYS A 173 18.82 0.24 9.90
CA LYS A 173 18.54 0.58 11.30
C LYS A 173 18.15 -0.66 12.10
N VAL A 174 18.16 -0.53 13.42
CA VAL A 174 17.74 -1.55 14.37
C VAL A 174 16.63 -1.08 15.27
N PHE A 175 15.84 -2.03 15.77
CA PHE A 175 14.90 -1.81 16.87
C PHE A 175 14.91 -3.01 17.82
N THR A 176 14.55 -2.75 19.06
CA THR A 176 14.40 -3.76 20.12
C THR A 176 13.35 -3.30 21.13
N GLY A 177 12.76 -4.25 21.86
CA GLY A 177 11.93 -3.95 23.02
C GLY A 177 12.71 -3.87 24.34
N ASP A 178 14.02 -4.09 24.32
CA ASP A 178 14.91 -3.92 25.48
C ASP A 178 15.42 -2.47 25.54
N ASP A 179 14.87 -1.68 26.46
CA ASP A 179 15.23 -0.26 26.62
C ASP A 179 16.70 -0.08 27.02
N GLU A 180 17.25 -0.97 27.85
CA GLU A 180 18.64 -0.87 28.30
C GLU A 180 19.60 -0.99 27.12
N VAL A 181 19.31 -1.93 26.21
CA VAL A 181 20.09 -2.08 24.99
C VAL A 181 19.84 -0.92 24.04
N ALA A 182 18.58 -0.49 23.87
CA ALA A 182 18.22 0.60 22.96
C ALA A 182 18.90 1.93 23.34
N ASP A 183 19.02 2.23 24.64
CA ASP A 183 19.64 3.46 25.15
C ASP A 183 21.15 3.53 24.87
N ASP A 184 21.81 2.37 24.72
CA ASP A 184 23.24 2.26 24.41
C ASP A 184 23.53 2.12 22.89
N ILE A 185 22.51 2.01 22.04
CA ILE A 185 22.68 2.06 20.58
C ILE A 185 22.71 3.51 20.10
N GLU A 186 23.66 3.82 19.22
CA GLU A 186 23.76 5.15 18.62
C GLU A 186 22.46 5.54 17.90
N THR A 187 21.98 6.75 18.18
CA THR A 187 20.66 7.21 17.71
C THR A 187 20.51 7.23 16.18
N GLN A 188 21.63 7.30 15.44
CA GLN A 188 21.61 7.24 13.98
C GLN A 188 21.18 5.87 13.43
N PHE A 189 21.41 4.80 14.19
CA PHE A 189 21.05 3.44 13.81
C PHE A 189 19.76 2.94 14.46
N LEU A 190 19.23 3.64 15.46
CA LEU A 190 18.05 3.20 16.19
C LEU A 190 16.74 3.66 15.53
N LEU A 191 15.74 2.78 15.49
CA LEU A 191 14.32 3.10 15.33
C LEU A 191 13.67 3.13 16.73
N PRO A 192 13.56 4.31 17.36
CA PRO A 192 13.12 4.42 18.75
C PRO A 192 11.59 4.25 18.86
N ILE A 193 11.13 3.06 19.24
CA ILE A 193 9.70 2.71 19.32
C ILE A 193 8.89 3.77 20.12
N GLU A 194 9.37 4.17 21.29
CA GLU A 194 8.69 5.15 22.17
C GLU A 194 8.54 6.56 21.56
N LYS A 195 9.38 6.93 20.59
CA LYS A 195 9.29 8.24 19.91
C LYS A 195 8.43 8.18 18.66
N LEU A 196 8.27 6.99 18.08
CA LEU A 196 7.61 6.78 16.79
C LEU A 196 6.12 6.47 16.96
N PHE A 197 5.72 5.91 18.11
CA PHE A 197 4.37 5.42 18.37
C PHE A 197 3.71 6.10 19.58
N PRO A 198 2.38 6.21 19.62
CA PRO A 198 1.66 6.55 20.84
C PRO A 198 2.01 5.60 21.99
N ALA A 199 2.03 6.08 23.24
CA ALA A 199 2.52 5.32 24.39
C ALA A 199 1.89 3.92 24.54
N LYS A 200 0.57 3.79 24.38
CA LYS A 200 -0.13 2.50 24.42
C LYS A 200 0.38 1.53 23.33
N SER A 201 0.62 2.06 22.13
CA SER A 201 1.11 1.27 21.00
C SER A 201 2.58 0.88 21.19
N ALA A 202 3.40 1.81 21.68
CA ALA A 202 4.80 1.54 21.99
C ALA A 202 4.97 0.43 23.03
N GLU A 203 4.16 0.45 24.10
CA GLU A 203 4.15 -0.61 25.11
C GLU A 203 3.79 -1.98 24.52
N GLN A 204 2.73 -2.05 23.70
CA GLN A 204 2.33 -3.28 23.02
C GLN A 204 3.43 -3.82 22.10
N LEU A 205 4.04 -2.93 21.31
CA LEU A 205 5.10 -3.29 20.35
C LEU A 205 6.36 -3.78 21.06
N LYS A 206 6.83 -3.08 22.09
CA LYS A 206 8.00 -3.51 22.88
C LYS A 206 7.75 -4.85 23.55
N LYS A 207 6.56 -5.06 24.10
CA LYS A 207 6.17 -6.35 24.68
C LYS A 207 6.18 -7.47 23.63
N ALA A 208 5.74 -7.20 22.41
CA ALA A 208 5.71 -8.18 21.32
C ALA A 208 7.10 -8.49 20.78
N VAL A 209 7.97 -7.49 20.65
CA VAL A 209 9.39 -7.65 20.24
C VAL A 209 10.17 -8.37 21.34
N GLY A 210 9.87 -8.09 22.61
CA GLY A 210 10.63 -8.58 23.75
C GLY A 210 12.07 -8.07 23.70
N LYS A 211 13.00 -8.90 24.20
CA LYS A 211 14.44 -8.56 24.23
C LYS A 211 15.18 -8.82 22.91
N ALA A 212 14.46 -9.26 21.88
CA ALA A 212 15.08 -9.52 20.59
C ALA A 212 15.51 -8.21 19.91
N MET A 213 16.56 -8.27 19.10
CA MET A 213 17.00 -7.16 18.26
C MET A 213 16.82 -7.49 16.78
N TRP A 214 16.24 -6.54 16.03
CA TRP A 214 15.88 -6.71 14.63
C TRP A 214 16.47 -5.58 13.78
N GLN A 215 16.85 -5.92 12.55
CA GLN A 215 17.37 -4.98 11.57
C GLN A 215 16.31 -4.68 10.53
N ALA A 216 15.98 -3.39 10.35
CA ALA A 216 15.28 -2.86 9.20
C ALA A 216 16.30 -2.53 8.12
N VAL A 217 16.37 -3.37 7.08
CA VAL A 217 17.32 -3.21 5.98
C VAL A 217 16.57 -2.72 4.75
N HIS A 218 17.03 -1.61 4.18
CA HIS A 218 16.50 -1.06 2.93
C HIS A 218 17.61 -1.02 1.88
N ILE A 219 17.55 -1.90 0.88
CA ILE A 219 18.57 -1.95 -0.18
C ILE A 219 18.38 -0.76 -1.16
N PRO A 220 19.35 -0.47 -2.06
CA PRO A 220 19.21 0.68 -2.96
C PRO A 220 18.03 0.55 -3.92
N THR A 221 17.26 1.62 -4.10
CA THR A 221 16.14 1.66 -5.06
C THR A 221 16.62 1.34 -6.48
N ILE A 222 17.80 1.81 -6.89
CA ILE A 222 18.38 1.51 -8.21
C ILE A 222 18.60 0.01 -8.43
N VAL A 223 18.95 -0.73 -7.37
CA VAL A 223 19.09 -2.20 -7.42
C VAL A 223 17.73 -2.85 -7.53
N SER A 224 16.76 -2.41 -6.71
CA SER A 224 15.39 -2.92 -6.75
C SER A 224 14.73 -2.75 -8.13
N ARG A 225 14.96 -1.59 -8.79
CA ARG A 225 14.46 -1.29 -10.14
C ARG A 225 15.19 -2.05 -11.25
N THR A 226 16.48 -2.38 -11.03
CA THR A 226 17.28 -3.16 -12.00
C THR A 226 17.00 -4.66 -11.91
N CYS A 227 16.68 -5.14 -10.71
CA CYS A 227 16.46 -6.55 -10.40
C CYS A 227 15.00 -6.81 -10.04
N ASP A 228 14.75 -7.49 -8.91
CA ASP A 228 13.42 -7.89 -8.44
C ASP A 228 13.36 -7.93 -6.90
N GLY A 229 12.19 -8.22 -6.33
CA GLY A 229 12.02 -8.36 -4.88
C GLY A 229 12.82 -9.53 -4.28
N GLY A 230 13.06 -10.59 -5.07
CA GLY A 230 13.90 -11.71 -4.65
C GLY A 230 15.35 -11.32 -4.36
N THR A 231 15.80 -10.20 -4.92
CA THR A 231 17.14 -9.67 -4.70
C THR A 231 17.31 -9.12 -3.27
N THR A 232 16.26 -8.57 -2.66
CA THR A 232 16.34 -7.82 -1.39
C THR A 232 16.92 -8.63 -0.23
N SER A 233 16.38 -9.82 0.05
CA SER A 233 16.88 -10.66 1.16
C SER A 233 18.29 -11.19 0.89
N ARG A 234 18.62 -11.44 -0.38
CA ARG A 234 19.95 -11.93 -0.78
C ARG A 234 20.99 -10.84 -0.61
N TRP A 235 20.74 -9.65 -1.17
CA TRP A 235 21.62 -8.48 -1.04
C TRP A 235 21.88 -8.17 0.43
N SER A 236 20.81 -8.06 1.23
CA SER A 236 20.89 -7.87 2.67
C SER A 236 21.81 -8.89 3.33
N ALA A 237 21.56 -10.18 3.14
CA ALA A 237 22.36 -11.23 3.77
C ALA A 237 23.84 -11.23 3.37
N MET A 238 24.18 -10.82 2.14
CA MET A 238 25.59 -10.73 1.71
C MET A 238 26.31 -9.65 2.52
N GLN A 239 25.72 -8.46 2.62
CA GLN A 239 26.36 -7.34 3.31
C GLN A 239 26.34 -7.52 4.83
N LEU A 240 25.30 -8.16 5.39
CA LEU A 240 25.27 -8.59 6.79
C LEU A 240 26.42 -9.55 7.11
N GLY A 241 26.63 -10.57 6.28
CA GLY A 241 27.71 -11.54 6.46
C GLY A 241 29.10 -10.88 6.42
N MET A 242 29.35 -10.01 5.45
CA MET A 242 30.61 -9.27 5.35
C MET A 242 30.85 -8.34 6.54
N SER A 243 29.79 -7.70 7.03
CA SER A 243 29.88 -6.79 8.18
C SER A 243 30.15 -7.54 9.48
N PHE A 244 29.55 -8.72 9.68
CA PHE A 244 29.90 -9.59 10.80
C PHE A 244 31.36 -10.06 10.74
N ILE A 245 31.85 -10.44 9.55
CA ILE A 245 33.25 -10.83 9.36
C ILE A 245 34.19 -9.71 9.81
N ALA A 246 33.94 -8.48 9.33
CA ALA A 246 34.78 -7.33 9.63
C ALA A 246 34.67 -6.88 11.09
N ALA A 247 33.46 -6.60 11.58
CA ALA A 247 33.23 -6.06 12.93
C ALA A 247 33.71 -6.99 14.03
N TYR A 248 33.49 -8.30 13.85
CA TYR A 248 33.84 -9.30 14.85
C TYR A 248 35.17 -9.98 14.56
N ARG A 249 35.94 -9.55 13.55
CA ARG A 249 37.25 -10.12 13.19
C ARG A 249 37.20 -11.64 13.05
N MET A 250 36.26 -12.11 12.23
CA MET A 250 36.13 -13.53 11.90
C MET A 250 37.09 -13.89 10.76
N CYS A 251 37.32 -15.19 10.54
CA CYS A 251 37.95 -15.61 9.30
C CYS A 251 36.97 -15.32 8.14
N ALA A 252 37.49 -14.68 7.08
CA ALA A 252 36.71 -14.35 5.89
C ALA A 252 36.42 -15.61 5.04
N GLY A 253 35.48 -16.43 5.51
CA GLY A 253 35.07 -17.68 4.85
C GLY A 253 35.25 -18.95 5.68
N GLU A 254 34.99 -18.90 6.99
CA GLU A 254 34.95 -20.11 7.84
C GLU A 254 33.55 -20.70 8.01
N ALA A 255 33.45 -21.90 8.60
CA ALA A 255 32.19 -22.63 8.75
C ALA A 255 31.12 -21.85 9.55
N ALA A 256 31.51 -21.01 10.52
CA ALA A 256 30.57 -20.18 11.28
C ALA A 256 29.90 -19.10 10.42
N VAL A 257 30.53 -18.66 9.32
CA VAL A 257 29.92 -17.71 8.36
C VAL A 257 28.70 -18.33 7.68
N ALA A 258 28.68 -19.65 7.47
CA ALA A 258 27.54 -20.33 6.88
C ALA A 258 26.29 -20.26 7.78
N ASP A 259 26.46 -20.30 9.11
CA ASP A 259 25.36 -20.14 10.06
C ASP A 259 24.78 -18.73 10.00
N LEU A 260 25.64 -17.71 9.88
CA LEU A 260 25.23 -16.32 9.67
C LEU A 260 24.44 -16.17 8.37
N ALA A 261 24.90 -16.80 7.29
CA ALA A 261 24.21 -16.79 6.00
C ALA A 261 22.85 -17.50 6.08
N TYR A 262 22.73 -18.63 6.78
CA TYR A 262 21.45 -19.32 6.95
C TYR A 262 20.48 -18.52 7.83
N ALA A 263 20.98 -17.90 8.90
CA ALA A 263 20.19 -17.00 9.74
C ALA A 263 19.64 -15.81 8.94
N ALA A 264 20.49 -15.12 8.19
CA ALA A 264 20.11 -13.93 7.44
C ALA A 264 19.23 -14.20 6.21
N LYS A 265 19.25 -15.42 5.65
CA LYS A 265 18.50 -15.78 4.43
C LYS A 265 17.26 -16.62 4.68
N HIS A 266 17.14 -17.27 5.84
CA HIS A 266 16.04 -18.20 6.12
C HIS A 266 15.57 -18.14 7.57
N ALA A 267 16.44 -18.44 8.56
CA ALA A 267 15.96 -18.72 9.92
C ALA A 267 15.54 -17.47 10.70
N GLY A 268 16.10 -16.30 10.39
CA GLY A 268 15.84 -15.03 11.07
C GLY A 268 15.32 -13.93 10.15
N VAL A 269 14.90 -14.25 8.92
CA VAL A 269 14.45 -13.26 7.94
C VAL A 269 12.92 -13.17 7.90
N ILE A 270 12.39 -11.96 7.85
CA ILE A 270 10.98 -11.70 7.55
C ILE A 270 10.90 -10.97 6.21
N GLN A 271 10.26 -11.64 5.25
CA GLN A 271 9.99 -11.11 3.92
C GLN A 271 8.71 -10.28 3.91
N MET A 272 8.66 -9.26 3.04
CA MET A 272 7.42 -8.46 2.86
C MET A 272 6.34 -9.29 2.17
N ALA A 273 6.75 -10.22 1.31
CA ALA A 273 5.88 -11.11 0.57
C ALA A 273 6.50 -12.49 0.33
N ASP A 274 5.64 -13.50 0.31
CA ASP A 274 5.98 -14.89 -0.03
C ASP A 274 6.06 -15.09 -1.57
N ILE A 275 6.65 -16.21 -2.01
CA ILE A 275 6.73 -16.57 -3.43
C ILE A 275 5.37 -16.86 -4.05
N LEU A 276 5.27 -16.77 -5.39
CA LEU A 276 4.03 -17.05 -6.13
C LEU A 276 4.04 -18.36 -6.93
N PRO A 277 2.87 -19.01 -7.12
CA PRO A 277 2.73 -20.20 -7.95
C PRO A 277 3.10 -19.97 -9.42
N ALA A 278 3.47 -21.06 -10.10
CA ALA A 278 4.07 -21.04 -11.44
C ALA A 278 3.33 -20.21 -12.51
N ARG A 279 1.99 -20.21 -12.53
CA ARG A 279 1.20 -19.44 -13.51
C ARG A 279 1.46 -17.92 -13.43
N ARG A 280 1.86 -17.45 -12.27
CA ARG A 280 2.17 -16.05 -11.96
C ARG A 280 3.51 -15.96 -11.23
N ALA A 281 4.47 -16.79 -11.65
CA ALA A 281 5.75 -17.01 -10.97
C ALA A 281 6.49 -15.71 -10.67
N ARG A 282 6.68 -15.44 -9.38
CA ARG A 282 7.50 -14.36 -8.85
C ARG A 282 8.21 -14.85 -7.61
N GLY A 283 9.40 -14.32 -7.39
CA GLY A 283 10.13 -14.50 -6.14
C GLY A 283 9.42 -13.80 -4.96
N PRO A 284 10.04 -13.84 -3.78
CA PRO A 284 9.56 -13.10 -2.62
C PRO A 284 9.56 -11.59 -2.86
N ASN A 285 8.96 -10.83 -1.93
CA ASN A 285 8.95 -9.35 -1.96
C ASN A 285 8.31 -8.77 -3.26
N GLU A 286 7.38 -9.49 -3.89
CA GLU A 286 6.56 -8.98 -5.00
C GLU A 286 5.11 -8.80 -4.54
N PRO A 287 4.31 -7.88 -5.13
CA PRO A 287 3.05 -7.45 -4.54
C PRO A 287 2.07 -8.59 -4.32
N GLY A 288 2.08 -9.56 -5.23
CA GLY A 288 1.15 -10.68 -5.20
C GLY A 288 1.26 -11.56 -3.95
N GLY A 289 2.41 -11.56 -3.28
CA GLY A 289 2.67 -12.36 -2.08
C GLY A 289 2.51 -11.59 -0.77
N ILE A 290 2.14 -10.30 -0.82
CA ILE A 290 1.93 -9.48 0.37
C ILE A 290 0.61 -9.89 1.02
N LYS A 291 0.66 -10.26 2.30
CA LYS A 291 -0.54 -10.51 3.10
C LYS A 291 -1.22 -9.18 3.44
N PHE A 292 -2.53 -9.15 3.43
CA PHE A 292 -3.31 -7.95 3.70
C PHE A 292 -3.01 -7.35 5.07
N GLY A 293 -2.81 -8.18 6.10
CA GLY A 293 -2.40 -7.71 7.42
C GLY A 293 -0.98 -7.12 7.43
N HIS A 294 -0.03 -7.73 6.71
CA HIS A 294 1.30 -7.13 6.54
C HIS A 294 1.21 -5.77 5.85
N PHE A 295 0.34 -5.63 4.85
CA PHE A 295 0.14 -4.36 4.16
C PHE A 295 -0.46 -3.29 5.10
N GLY A 296 -1.45 -3.66 5.92
CA GLY A 296 -1.97 -2.82 6.99
C GLY A 296 -0.88 -2.34 7.96
N ASP A 297 0.10 -3.19 8.25
CA ASP A 297 1.23 -2.84 9.09
C ASP A 297 2.25 -1.90 8.43
N MET A 298 2.43 -1.99 7.11
CA MET A 298 3.30 -1.08 6.37
C MET A 298 2.77 0.35 6.42
N ILE A 299 1.45 0.54 6.32
CA ILE A 299 0.83 1.87 6.37
C ILE A 299 0.84 2.39 7.82
N GLN A 300 1.19 3.66 8.00
CA GLN A 300 1.50 4.28 9.29
C GLN A 300 0.48 5.34 9.71
N ALA A 301 -0.68 5.36 9.06
CA ALA A 301 -1.71 6.35 9.33
C ALA A 301 -2.30 6.21 10.74
N ASP A 302 -2.36 5.00 11.28
CA ASP A 302 -2.84 4.69 12.63
C ASP A 302 -1.97 5.32 13.73
N ARG A 303 -0.65 5.34 13.57
CA ARG A 303 0.22 6.01 14.56
C ARG A 303 0.15 7.54 14.49
N LYS A 304 -0.17 8.10 13.31
CA LYS A 304 -0.32 9.56 13.12
C LYS A 304 -1.71 10.07 13.52
N TYR A 305 -2.74 9.29 13.24
CA TYR A 305 -4.15 9.61 13.47
C TYR A 305 -4.81 8.57 14.39
N PRO A 306 -4.30 8.33 15.62
CA PRO A 306 -4.71 7.20 16.47
C PRO A 306 -6.15 7.26 16.99
N ASN A 307 -6.81 8.41 16.85
CA ASN A 307 -8.19 8.63 17.29
C ASN A 307 -9.19 8.68 16.12
N ASP A 308 -8.73 8.39 14.90
CA ASP A 308 -9.55 8.39 13.70
C ASP A 308 -9.35 7.07 12.92
N PRO A 309 -9.98 5.97 13.37
CA PRO A 309 -9.79 4.66 12.77
C PRO A 309 -10.34 4.59 11.33
N VAL A 310 -11.29 5.46 10.98
CA VAL A 310 -11.80 5.58 9.60
C VAL A 310 -10.71 6.17 8.72
N ARG A 311 -10.07 7.28 9.13
CA ARG A 311 -8.91 7.84 8.41
C ARG A 311 -7.79 6.81 8.23
N SER A 312 -7.44 6.08 9.28
CA SER A 312 -6.39 5.07 9.21
C SER A 312 -6.71 3.97 8.20
N ALA A 313 -7.95 3.45 8.20
CA ALA A 313 -8.37 2.45 7.23
C ALA A 313 -8.39 2.99 5.79
N LEU A 314 -8.83 4.23 5.58
CA LEU A 314 -8.88 4.84 4.25
C LEU A 314 -7.49 5.13 3.64
N GLU A 315 -6.47 5.39 4.46
CA GLU A 315 -5.08 5.42 3.94
C GLU A 315 -4.60 4.03 3.51
N VAL A 316 -5.03 2.96 4.19
CA VAL A 316 -4.76 1.58 3.73
C VAL A 316 -5.48 1.31 2.42
N VAL A 317 -6.74 1.76 2.25
CA VAL A 317 -7.46 1.63 0.97
C VAL A 317 -6.66 2.31 -0.13
N ALA A 318 -6.28 3.58 0.06
CA ALA A 318 -5.59 4.35 -0.96
C ALA A 318 -4.26 3.73 -1.38
N ALA A 319 -3.43 3.35 -0.41
CA ALA A 319 -2.17 2.69 -0.69
C ALA A 319 -2.39 1.32 -1.35
N GLY A 320 -3.39 0.59 -0.88
CA GLY A 320 -3.70 -0.77 -1.33
C GLY A 320 -4.21 -0.80 -2.75
N THR A 321 -5.17 0.06 -3.12
CA THR A 321 -5.69 0.09 -4.49
C THR A 321 -4.65 0.60 -5.46
N MET A 322 -3.80 1.55 -5.05
CA MET A 322 -2.65 1.96 -5.85
C MET A 322 -1.70 0.78 -6.13
N LEU A 323 -1.23 0.09 -5.08
CA LEU A 323 -0.27 -1.00 -5.25
C LEU A 323 -0.88 -2.21 -5.96
N PHE A 324 -2.04 -2.67 -5.47
CA PHE A 324 -2.63 -3.91 -5.91
C PHE A 324 -3.37 -3.79 -7.24
N ASP A 325 -4.06 -2.69 -7.53
CA ASP A 325 -4.76 -2.54 -8.79
C ASP A 325 -3.91 -1.87 -9.86
N GLN A 326 -3.20 -0.79 -9.56
CA GLN A 326 -2.46 -0.06 -10.60
C GLN A 326 -1.13 -0.73 -10.96
N ILE A 327 -0.31 -1.06 -9.97
CA ILE A 327 1.02 -1.64 -10.21
C ILE A 327 0.90 -3.16 -10.39
N TRP A 328 0.29 -3.88 -9.45
CA TRP A 328 0.24 -5.34 -9.49
C TRP A 328 -0.68 -5.86 -10.60
N LEU A 329 -1.99 -5.66 -10.48
CA LEU A 329 -2.93 -6.16 -11.48
C LEU A 329 -2.78 -5.42 -12.81
N GLY A 330 -2.60 -4.10 -12.76
CA GLY A 330 -2.55 -3.19 -13.92
C GLY A 330 -1.24 -3.15 -14.69
N SER A 331 -0.17 -3.75 -14.13
CA SER A 331 1.11 -3.87 -14.83
C SER A 331 1.69 -5.28 -14.76
N TYR A 332 2.04 -5.77 -13.57
CA TYR A 332 2.69 -7.09 -13.42
C TYR A 332 1.85 -8.25 -13.99
N MET A 333 0.52 -8.17 -13.86
CA MET A 333 -0.41 -9.21 -14.31
C MET A 333 -1.14 -8.87 -15.62
N SER A 334 -0.93 -7.68 -16.17
CA SER A 334 -1.53 -7.26 -17.44
C SER A 334 -0.62 -6.30 -18.24
N GLY A 335 -0.69 -4.99 -17.98
CA GLY A 335 0.07 -3.94 -18.66
C GLY A 335 -0.77 -3.05 -19.59
N GLY A 336 -0.12 -2.04 -20.19
CA GLY A 336 -0.75 -1.08 -21.09
C GLY A 336 -1.27 0.17 -20.38
N VAL A 337 -2.47 0.64 -20.73
CA VAL A 337 -3.13 1.78 -20.07
C VAL A 337 -3.44 1.48 -18.59
N GLY A 338 -3.56 0.20 -18.24
CA GLY A 338 -3.74 -0.25 -16.87
C GLY A 338 -5.06 0.19 -16.24
N PHE A 339 -5.04 0.31 -14.91
CA PHE A 339 -6.25 0.32 -14.07
C PHE A 339 -6.35 1.54 -13.14
N THR A 340 -5.80 2.67 -13.58
CA THR A 340 -5.77 3.91 -12.79
C THR A 340 -7.13 4.29 -12.21
N GLN A 341 -8.17 4.38 -13.04
CA GLN A 341 -9.49 4.82 -12.54
C GLN A 341 -10.27 3.74 -11.78
N TYR A 342 -9.87 2.46 -11.85
CA TYR A 342 -10.40 1.48 -10.90
C TYR A 342 -9.91 1.81 -9.48
N ALA A 343 -8.63 2.15 -9.34
CA ALA A 343 -8.03 2.48 -8.05
C ALA A 343 -8.42 3.86 -7.54
N THR A 344 -8.39 4.91 -8.39
CA THR A 344 -8.64 6.30 -7.97
C THR A 344 -10.01 6.46 -7.34
N ALA A 345 -11.02 5.72 -7.80
CA ALA A 345 -12.36 5.76 -7.23
C ALA A 345 -12.39 5.53 -5.70
N ALA A 346 -11.42 4.80 -5.17
CA ALA A 346 -11.31 4.50 -3.74
C ALA A 346 -10.46 5.51 -2.95
N TYR A 347 -9.79 6.46 -3.60
CA TYR A 347 -8.95 7.46 -2.92
C TYR A 347 -9.08 8.90 -3.44
N THR A 348 -10.07 9.16 -4.31
CA THR A 348 -10.37 10.51 -4.80
C THR A 348 -11.78 10.96 -4.42
N ASP A 349 -11.95 12.28 -4.45
CA ASP A 349 -13.21 13.00 -4.39
C ASP A 349 -13.99 12.84 -3.09
N ASN A 350 -13.36 12.27 -2.05
CA ASN A 350 -13.94 12.02 -0.74
C ASN A 350 -15.27 11.23 -0.79
N ILE A 351 -15.51 10.46 -1.86
CA ILE A 351 -16.73 9.65 -2.02
C ILE A 351 -16.71 8.48 -1.03
N LEU A 352 -15.64 7.68 -1.06
CA LEU A 352 -15.48 6.58 -0.10
C LEU A 352 -15.36 7.10 1.35
N ASP A 353 -14.71 8.25 1.54
CA ASP A 353 -14.62 8.92 2.84
C ASP A 353 -16.03 9.20 3.40
N ASP A 354 -16.91 9.84 2.62
CA ASP A 354 -18.29 10.16 3.03
C ASP A 354 -19.05 8.90 3.48
N PHE A 355 -18.98 7.84 2.69
CA PHE A 355 -19.70 6.59 2.97
C PHE A 355 -19.15 5.87 4.20
N SER A 356 -17.84 5.90 4.39
CA SER A 356 -17.18 5.24 5.52
C SER A 356 -17.44 5.98 6.83
N TYR A 357 -17.43 7.31 6.84
CA TYR A 357 -17.83 8.09 8.01
C TYR A 357 -19.32 7.92 8.32
N TYR A 358 -20.19 7.90 7.31
CA TYR A 358 -21.60 7.55 7.50
C TYR A 358 -21.74 6.20 8.22
N GLY A 359 -21.09 5.16 7.72
CA GLY A 359 -21.23 3.84 8.32
C GLY A 359 -20.64 3.74 9.73
N TYR A 360 -19.52 4.43 10.00
CA TYR A 360 -18.95 4.50 11.35
C TYR A 360 -19.88 5.22 12.34
N ASP A 361 -20.49 6.33 11.94
CA ASP A 361 -21.48 7.02 12.76
C ASP A 361 -22.72 6.14 13.00
N TYR A 362 -23.15 5.35 12.01
CA TYR A 362 -24.30 4.45 12.18
C TYR A 362 -24.01 3.37 13.22
N VAL A 363 -22.81 2.79 13.17
CA VAL A 363 -22.31 1.85 14.19
C VAL A 363 -22.30 2.50 15.57
N LYS A 364 -21.82 3.74 15.67
CA LYS A 364 -21.79 4.50 16.93
C LYS A 364 -23.18 4.73 17.50
N ASP A 365 -24.10 5.20 16.68
CA ASP A 365 -25.46 5.55 17.09
C ASP A 365 -26.28 4.32 17.49
N LYS A 366 -26.17 3.22 16.72
CA LYS A 366 -27.01 2.03 16.92
C LYS A 366 -26.42 1.00 17.88
N TYR A 367 -25.11 0.76 17.81
CA TYR A 367 -24.44 -0.30 18.57
C TYR A 367 -23.60 0.24 19.74
N GLY A 368 -23.44 1.56 19.87
CA GLY A 368 -22.68 2.17 20.96
C GLY A 368 -21.18 2.31 20.70
N GLY A 369 -20.75 2.17 19.45
CA GLY A 369 -19.37 2.42 19.03
C GLY A 369 -18.63 1.19 18.51
N ALA A 370 -17.34 1.38 18.25
CA ALA A 370 -16.48 0.34 17.72
C ALA A 370 -16.36 -0.88 18.66
N GLY A 371 -16.37 -2.08 18.08
CA GLY A 371 -16.30 -3.35 18.80
C GLY A 371 -17.51 -3.63 19.71
N LYS A 372 -18.60 -2.87 19.59
CA LYS A 372 -19.82 -3.06 20.41
C LYS A 372 -20.93 -3.80 19.68
N ALA A 373 -20.89 -3.86 18.35
CA ALA A 373 -21.84 -4.68 17.61
C ALA A 373 -21.51 -6.17 17.85
N PRO A 374 -22.52 -7.03 18.11
CA PRO A 374 -22.28 -8.45 18.26
C PRO A 374 -21.76 -9.04 16.95
N CYS A 375 -20.79 -9.94 17.01
CA CYS A 375 -20.23 -10.59 15.83
C CYS A 375 -21.17 -11.73 15.34
N THR A 376 -22.37 -11.38 14.88
CA THR A 376 -23.36 -12.31 14.32
C THR A 376 -23.77 -11.92 12.91
N GLN A 377 -24.35 -12.86 12.16
CA GLN A 377 -24.82 -12.60 10.80
C GLN A 377 -25.91 -11.52 10.77
N GLU A 378 -26.77 -11.39 11.80
CA GLU A 378 -27.77 -10.33 11.83
C GLU A 378 -27.13 -8.94 11.91
N ALA A 379 -26.11 -8.76 12.74
CA ALA A 379 -25.40 -7.48 12.83
C ALA A 379 -24.64 -7.16 11.53
N CYS A 380 -23.98 -8.16 10.92
CA CYS A 380 -23.34 -8.00 9.62
C CYS A 380 -24.35 -7.57 8.54
N ASN A 381 -25.49 -8.26 8.45
CA ASN A 381 -26.54 -7.94 7.50
C ASN A 381 -27.07 -6.52 7.74
N ASP A 382 -27.31 -6.13 8.99
CA ASP A 382 -27.83 -4.81 9.32
C ASP A 382 -26.89 -3.68 8.93
N ILE A 383 -25.63 -3.75 9.37
CA ILE A 383 -24.63 -2.71 9.09
C ILE A 383 -24.34 -2.63 7.59
N ALA A 384 -24.09 -3.78 6.94
CA ALA A 384 -23.78 -3.80 5.52
C ALA A 384 -24.97 -3.32 4.66
N THR A 385 -26.20 -3.72 5.00
CA THR A 385 -27.39 -3.28 4.26
C THR A 385 -27.58 -1.77 4.36
N GLU A 386 -27.53 -1.22 5.57
CA GLU A 386 -27.71 0.22 5.79
C GLU A 386 -26.69 1.05 5.00
N VAL A 387 -25.40 0.70 5.09
CA VAL A 387 -24.33 1.45 4.42
C VAL A 387 -24.39 1.28 2.91
N THR A 388 -24.76 0.09 2.43
CA THR A 388 -24.97 -0.15 0.99
C THR A 388 -26.09 0.72 0.44
N LEU A 389 -27.24 0.74 1.11
CA LEU A 389 -28.40 1.54 0.69
C LEU A 389 -28.08 3.03 0.71
N TYR A 390 -27.48 3.54 1.79
CA TYR A 390 -27.04 4.93 1.85
C TYR A 390 -26.14 5.30 0.67
N SER A 391 -25.14 4.46 0.39
CA SER A 391 -24.15 4.72 -0.66
C SER A 391 -24.80 4.69 -2.06
N MET A 392 -25.69 3.72 -2.32
CA MET A 392 -26.47 3.65 -3.56
C MET A 392 -27.36 4.90 -3.73
N GLU A 393 -28.07 5.30 -2.68
CA GLU A 393 -28.88 6.52 -2.67
C GLU A 393 -28.04 7.76 -2.98
N GLN A 394 -26.77 7.84 -2.55
CA GLN A 394 -25.91 8.98 -2.89
C GLN A 394 -25.64 9.05 -4.41
N TYR A 395 -25.34 7.92 -5.04
CA TYR A 395 -25.16 7.90 -6.50
C TYR A 395 -26.46 8.22 -7.25
N GLU A 396 -27.61 7.83 -6.72
CA GLU A 396 -28.93 8.13 -7.32
C GLU A 396 -29.33 9.60 -7.15
N GLN A 397 -29.04 10.19 -5.99
CA GLN A 397 -29.35 11.59 -5.67
C GLN A 397 -28.38 12.59 -6.32
N PHE A 398 -27.14 12.16 -6.58
CA PHE A 398 -26.10 12.99 -7.17
C PHE A 398 -25.58 12.36 -8.48
N PRO A 399 -26.27 12.57 -9.63
CA PRO A 399 -25.83 12.01 -10.91
C PRO A 399 -24.41 12.40 -11.30
N THR A 400 -23.87 13.54 -10.84
CA THR A 400 -22.46 13.89 -11.04
C THR A 400 -21.52 12.87 -10.41
N MET A 401 -21.87 12.30 -9.26
CA MET A 401 -21.09 11.24 -8.61
C MET A 401 -21.20 9.92 -9.39
N MET A 402 -22.38 9.60 -9.91
CA MET A 402 -22.55 8.44 -10.79
C MET A 402 -21.78 8.59 -12.10
N GLU A 403 -21.66 9.82 -12.61
CA GLU A 403 -20.89 10.14 -13.79
C GLU A 403 -19.36 10.15 -13.53
N ASP A 404 -18.94 10.53 -12.31
CA ASP A 404 -17.54 10.44 -11.85
C ASP A 404 -17.09 8.98 -11.73
N HIS A 405 -17.81 8.19 -10.95
CA HIS A 405 -17.64 6.73 -10.90
C HIS A 405 -18.48 6.06 -11.97
N PHE A 406 -18.18 6.36 -13.24
CA PHE A 406 -18.93 5.88 -14.40
C PHE A 406 -18.93 4.35 -14.53
N GLY A 407 -17.85 3.69 -14.10
CA GLY A 407 -17.69 2.24 -14.13
C GLY A 407 -18.42 1.55 -12.99
N GLY A 408 -19.17 0.50 -13.29
CA GLY A 408 -19.85 -0.29 -12.27
C GLY A 408 -18.93 -0.83 -11.19
N SER A 409 -17.73 -1.28 -11.56
CA SER A 409 -16.74 -1.83 -10.61
C SER A 409 -16.19 -0.77 -9.66
N GLN A 410 -16.07 0.48 -10.09
CA GLN A 410 -15.64 1.59 -9.23
C GLN A 410 -16.67 1.77 -8.10
N ARG A 411 -17.95 1.84 -8.48
CA ARG A 411 -19.05 1.95 -7.51
C ARG A 411 -19.11 0.71 -6.62
N ALA A 412 -18.99 -0.49 -7.17
CA ALA A 412 -19.04 -1.74 -6.42
C ALA A 412 -17.96 -1.79 -5.34
N GLY A 413 -16.71 -1.50 -5.71
CA GLY A 413 -15.59 -1.48 -4.76
C GLY A 413 -15.78 -0.44 -3.66
N VAL A 414 -16.18 0.79 -4.02
CA VAL A 414 -16.41 1.88 -3.06
C VAL A 414 -17.56 1.60 -2.10
N ILE A 415 -18.71 1.13 -2.60
CA ILE A 415 -19.89 0.82 -1.77
C ILE A 415 -19.57 -0.33 -0.81
N ALA A 416 -18.97 -1.41 -1.33
CA ALA A 416 -18.64 -2.57 -0.52
C ALA A 416 -17.50 -2.30 0.47
N ALA A 417 -16.55 -1.43 0.13
CA ALA A 417 -15.50 -0.98 1.04
C ALA A 417 -16.12 -0.30 2.26
N ALA A 418 -17.00 0.68 2.05
CA ALA A 418 -17.68 1.37 3.15
C ALA A 418 -18.47 0.40 4.04
N SER A 419 -19.22 -0.54 3.43
CA SER A 419 -20.00 -1.55 4.16
C SER A 419 -19.12 -2.53 4.95
N GLY A 420 -18.03 -3.01 4.35
CA GLY A 420 -17.09 -3.92 4.99
C GLY A 420 -16.31 -3.25 6.12
N LEU A 421 -15.83 -2.02 5.90
CA LEU A 421 -15.15 -1.21 6.92
C LEU A 421 -16.06 -0.96 8.12
N SER A 422 -17.30 -0.53 7.88
CA SER A 422 -18.28 -0.26 8.93
C SER A 422 -18.59 -1.51 9.74
N THR A 423 -18.78 -2.65 9.07
CA THR A 423 -19.01 -3.94 9.73
C THR A 423 -17.79 -4.33 10.58
N ALA A 424 -16.58 -4.22 10.03
CA ALA A 424 -15.34 -4.55 10.75
C ALA A 424 -15.12 -3.64 11.97
N HIS A 425 -15.34 -2.33 11.83
CA HIS A 425 -15.25 -1.39 12.94
C HIS A 425 -16.26 -1.70 14.04
N GLY A 426 -17.51 -2.04 13.66
CA GLY A 426 -18.57 -2.34 14.61
C GLY A 426 -18.36 -3.63 15.38
N THR A 427 -17.90 -4.70 14.73
CA THR A 427 -17.75 -6.03 15.34
C THR A 427 -16.36 -6.30 15.92
N ALA A 428 -15.37 -5.45 15.60
CA ALA A 428 -13.96 -5.72 15.86
C ALA A 428 -13.49 -7.08 15.29
N ASN A 429 -13.99 -7.46 14.11
CA ASN A 429 -13.65 -8.72 13.45
C ASN A 429 -13.51 -8.56 11.93
N SER A 430 -12.35 -8.95 11.40
CA SER A 430 -12.01 -8.80 9.98
C SER A 430 -12.85 -9.68 9.05
N ASN A 431 -13.09 -10.94 9.41
CA ASN A 431 -13.93 -11.85 8.62
C ASN A 431 -15.41 -11.42 8.60
N ALA A 432 -15.91 -10.81 9.69
CA ALA A 432 -17.21 -10.15 9.70
C ALA A 432 -17.23 -8.97 8.71
N GLY A 433 -16.17 -8.16 8.68
CA GLY A 433 -15.96 -7.11 7.68
C GLY A 433 -16.02 -7.64 6.23
N LEU A 434 -15.31 -8.73 5.94
CA LEU A 434 -15.36 -9.37 4.63
C LEU A 434 -16.76 -9.90 4.30
N ASN A 435 -17.49 -10.43 5.28
CA ASN A 435 -18.89 -10.83 5.07
C ASN A 435 -19.78 -9.62 4.74
N GLY A 436 -19.57 -8.48 5.41
CA GLY A 436 -20.23 -7.22 5.10
C GLY A 436 -19.95 -6.72 3.68
N TRP A 437 -18.70 -6.86 3.19
CA TRP A 437 -18.36 -6.60 1.79
C TRP A 437 -19.19 -7.48 0.83
N TYR A 438 -19.22 -8.79 1.04
CA TYR A 438 -19.94 -9.71 0.14
C TYR A 438 -21.45 -9.50 0.18
N CYS A 439 -22.02 -9.21 1.35
CA CYS A 439 -23.42 -8.83 1.49
C CYS A 439 -23.73 -7.58 0.64
N SER A 440 -22.86 -6.56 0.72
CA SER A 440 -22.98 -5.34 -0.06
C SER A 440 -23.00 -5.59 -1.56
N MET A 441 -22.12 -6.46 -2.06
CA MET A 441 -22.06 -6.83 -3.48
C MET A 441 -23.36 -7.46 -3.98
N LEU A 442 -23.96 -8.35 -3.18
CA LEU A 442 -25.22 -9.01 -3.53
C LEU A 442 -26.37 -7.99 -3.58
N LEU A 443 -26.48 -7.13 -2.57
CA LEU A 443 -27.51 -6.09 -2.53
C LEU A 443 -27.40 -5.10 -3.69
N HIS A 444 -26.19 -4.63 -3.99
CA HIS A 444 -25.93 -3.74 -5.11
C HIS A 444 -26.32 -4.38 -6.44
N LYS A 445 -25.92 -5.64 -6.66
CA LYS A 445 -26.25 -6.39 -7.88
C LYS A 445 -27.76 -6.47 -8.10
N GLU A 446 -28.53 -6.81 -7.08
CA GLU A 446 -29.99 -6.90 -7.17
C GLU A 446 -30.65 -5.51 -7.29
N GLY A 447 -30.17 -4.52 -6.54
CA GLY A 447 -30.76 -3.18 -6.52
C GLY A 447 -30.61 -2.41 -7.84
N TRP A 448 -29.50 -2.58 -8.56
CA TRP A 448 -29.29 -1.92 -9.86
C TRP A 448 -29.32 -2.86 -11.07
N SER A 449 -29.55 -4.16 -10.87
CA SER A 449 -29.46 -5.20 -11.92
C SER A 449 -28.13 -5.17 -12.68
N ARG A 450 -27.06 -4.68 -12.02
CA ARG A 450 -25.69 -4.59 -12.52
C ARG A 450 -24.74 -4.48 -11.33
N LEU A 451 -23.48 -4.84 -11.54
CA LEU A 451 -22.43 -4.70 -10.53
C LEU A 451 -21.17 -4.12 -11.17
N GLY A 452 -20.16 -4.96 -11.47
CA GLY A 452 -18.91 -4.55 -12.10
C GLY A 452 -18.73 -5.08 -13.52
N PHE A 453 -17.47 -5.13 -13.97
CA PHE A 453 -17.08 -5.72 -15.24
C PHE A 453 -17.35 -7.24 -15.28
N PHE A 454 -17.20 -7.84 -16.46
CA PHE A 454 -17.59 -9.23 -16.73
C PHE A 454 -17.06 -10.28 -15.73
N GLY A 455 -15.84 -10.11 -15.22
CA GLY A 455 -15.24 -11.03 -14.24
C GLY A 455 -15.20 -10.48 -12.82
N TYR A 456 -15.81 -9.32 -12.54
CA TYR A 456 -15.65 -8.61 -11.28
C TYR A 456 -16.03 -9.49 -10.08
N ASP A 457 -17.22 -10.11 -10.15
CA ASP A 457 -17.84 -10.79 -9.02
C ASP A 457 -17.44 -12.27 -8.85
N LEU A 458 -16.37 -12.73 -9.51
CA LEU A 458 -15.86 -14.09 -9.31
C LEU A 458 -15.64 -14.36 -7.82
N GLN A 459 -14.91 -13.47 -7.15
CA GLN A 459 -14.61 -13.61 -5.74
C GLN A 459 -15.80 -13.30 -4.85
N ASP A 460 -16.71 -12.43 -5.28
CA ASP A 460 -17.85 -12.03 -4.48
C ASP A 460 -18.93 -13.12 -4.43
N GLN A 461 -19.15 -13.84 -5.55
CA GLN A 461 -20.03 -15.02 -5.57
C GLN A 461 -19.46 -16.17 -4.74
N CYS A 462 -18.13 -16.35 -4.70
CA CYS A 462 -17.46 -17.28 -3.79
C CYS A 462 -17.36 -16.77 -2.35
N GLY A 463 -17.49 -15.46 -2.15
CA GLY A 463 -17.05 -14.77 -0.94
C GLY A 463 -17.87 -15.14 0.28
N SER A 464 -19.20 -15.13 0.15
CA SER A 464 -20.12 -15.47 1.25
C SER A 464 -19.82 -16.87 1.82
N THR A 465 -19.60 -17.88 0.98
CA THR A 465 -19.28 -19.25 1.42
C THR A 465 -17.85 -19.41 1.92
N ASN A 466 -16.90 -18.61 1.43
CA ASN A 466 -15.48 -18.74 1.80
C ASN A 466 -15.05 -17.81 2.95
N SER A 467 -15.89 -16.84 3.33
CA SER A 467 -15.60 -15.91 4.45
C SER A 467 -15.38 -16.64 5.77
N MET A 468 -16.06 -17.77 5.98
CA MET A 468 -15.97 -18.60 7.19
C MET A 468 -15.65 -20.07 6.90
N SER A 469 -15.18 -20.38 5.68
CA SER A 469 -14.72 -21.73 5.35
C SER A 469 -13.50 -22.09 6.20
N ILE A 470 -13.29 -23.39 6.39
CA ILE A 470 -12.09 -23.96 7.04
C ILE A 470 -11.39 -24.97 6.12
N ARG A 471 -11.80 -25.04 4.84
CA ARG A 471 -11.19 -25.96 3.86
C ARG A 471 -9.84 -25.43 3.38
N PRO A 472 -8.92 -26.31 2.92
CA PRO A 472 -7.51 -25.99 2.76
C PRO A 472 -7.18 -24.76 1.90
N ASP A 473 -7.92 -24.52 0.82
CA ASP A 473 -7.69 -23.42 -0.13
C ASP A 473 -8.82 -22.37 -0.12
N GLU A 474 -9.66 -22.39 0.91
CA GLU A 474 -10.79 -21.46 1.11
C GLU A 474 -10.73 -20.76 2.47
N GLY A 475 -10.44 -21.52 3.52
CA GLY A 475 -10.47 -21.02 4.88
C GLY A 475 -9.21 -20.29 5.28
N LEU A 476 -9.32 -18.99 5.51
CA LEU A 476 -8.21 -18.18 6.02
C LEU A 476 -8.72 -16.93 6.75
N LEU A 477 -8.03 -16.55 7.82
CA LEU A 477 -8.23 -15.27 8.51
C LEU A 477 -7.93 -14.11 7.54
N GLY A 478 -8.73 -13.04 7.59
CA GLY A 478 -8.64 -11.93 6.64
C GLY A 478 -7.22 -11.36 6.53
N GLU A 479 -6.55 -11.18 7.66
CA GLU A 479 -5.19 -10.62 7.77
C GLU A 479 -4.15 -11.49 7.05
N LEU A 480 -4.37 -12.81 7.00
CA LEU A 480 -3.49 -13.78 6.33
C LEU A 480 -3.81 -13.97 4.84
N ARG A 481 -4.97 -13.48 4.37
CA ARG A 481 -5.28 -13.44 2.93
C ARG A 481 -4.36 -12.44 2.22
N GLY A 482 -4.41 -12.45 0.91
CA GLY A 482 -3.65 -11.53 0.06
C GLY A 482 -3.99 -11.76 -1.40
N PRO A 483 -3.27 -11.10 -2.33
CA PRO A 483 -3.51 -11.27 -3.76
C PRO A 483 -3.28 -12.69 -4.28
N ASN A 484 -2.65 -13.58 -3.50
CA ASN A 484 -2.49 -15.00 -3.88
C ASN A 484 -3.58 -15.93 -3.32
N TYR A 485 -4.47 -15.44 -2.46
CA TYR A 485 -5.65 -16.22 -2.04
C TYR A 485 -6.49 -16.56 -3.28
N PRO A 486 -6.91 -17.83 -3.51
CA PRO A 486 -7.32 -18.30 -4.83
C PRO A 486 -8.39 -17.45 -5.52
N ASN A 487 -9.42 -17.03 -4.80
CA ASN A 487 -10.49 -16.22 -5.39
C ASN A 487 -10.02 -14.79 -5.75
N TYR A 488 -9.00 -14.26 -5.08
CA TYR A 488 -8.60 -12.85 -5.17
C TYR A 488 -7.53 -12.60 -6.24
N ALA A 489 -7.03 -13.64 -6.89
CA ALA A 489 -5.78 -13.59 -7.64
C ALA A 489 -5.83 -12.92 -9.02
N MET A 490 -6.92 -12.25 -9.38
CA MET A 490 -7.16 -11.83 -10.78
C MET A 490 -7.81 -10.45 -10.93
N ASN A 491 -8.66 -10.01 -10.01
CA ASN A 491 -9.64 -8.97 -10.31
C ASN A 491 -9.39 -7.68 -9.50
N VAL A 492 -9.48 -6.54 -10.18
CA VAL A 492 -9.35 -5.18 -9.63
C VAL A 492 -10.54 -4.78 -8.77
N GLY A 493 -10.39 -3.75 -7.92
CA GLY A 493 -11.44 -3.14 -7.10
C GLY A 493 -11.83 -3.98 -5.90
N HIS A 494 -10.84 -4.63 -5.28
CA HIS A 494 -11.02 -5.51 -4.12
C HIS A 494 -9.81 -5.56 -3.18
N GLN A 495 -8.59 -5.76 -3.71
CA GLN A 495 -7.44 -6.14 -2.87
C GLN A 495 -7.01 -5.02 -1.90
N GLY A 496 -7.06 -3.76 -2.34
CA GLY A 496 -6.74 -2.63 -1.48
C GLY A 496 -7.81 -2.39 -0.42
N GLU A 497 -9.06 -2.56 -0.80
CA GLU A 497 -10.22 -2.46 0.07
C GLU A 497 -10.20 -3.57 1.13
N TYR A 498 -9.88 -4.82 0.75
CA TYR A 498 -9.71 -5.92 1.69
C TYR A 498 -8.58 -5.66 2.67
N ALA A 499 -7.44 -5.15 2.20
CA ALA A 499 -6.35 -4.79 3.10
C ALA A 499 -6.81 -3.81 4.19
N ALA A 500 -7.65 -2.84 3.83
CA ALA A 500 -8.24 -1.93 4.80
C ALA A 500 -9.28 -2.58 5.70
N ILE A 501 -10.19 -3.41 5.15
CA ILE A 501 -11.24 -4.10 5.91
C ILE A 501 -10.66 -4.98 7.00
N VAL A 502 -9.57 -5.70 6.70
CA VAL A 502 -8.93 -6.56 7.69
C VAL A 502 -8.10 -5.78 8.70
N SER A 503 -7.70 -4.54 8.37
CA SER A 503 -6.95 -3.65 9.28
C SER A 503 -7.86 -2.79 10.18
N ALA A 504 -9.05 -2.44 9.68
CA ALA A 504 -10.04 -1.61 10.37
C ALA A 504 -10.41 -2.04 11.80
N PRO A 505 -10.61 -3.34 12.14
CA PRO A 505 -10.96 -3.71 13.50
C PRO A 505 -9.82 -3.42 14.47
N HIS A 506 -8.56 -3.60 14.05
CA HIS A 506 -7.38 -3.32 14.86
C HIS A 506 -7.25 -1.84 15.20
N TYR A 507 -7.47 -0.95 14.23
CA TYR A 507 -7.44 0.49 14.45
C TYR A 507 -8.54 0.94 15.41
N SER A 508 -9.75 0.39 15.25
CA SER A 508 -10.87 0.60 16.18
C SER A 508 -10.54 0.18 17.61
N MET A 509 -9.81 -0.93 17.78
CA MET A 509 -9.42 -1.46 19.09
C MET A 509 -8.13 -0.83 19.63
N GLN A 510 -7.49 0.05 18.85
CA GLN A 510 -6.16 0.61 19.12
C GLN A 510 -5.15 -0.49 19.42
N ASP A 511 -5.19 -1.55 18.62
CA ASP A 511 -4.11 -2.52 18.51
C ASP A 511 -2.94 -1.83 17.80
N ALA A 512 -1.72 -2.06 18.26
CA ALA A 512 -0.55 -1.38 17.70
C ALA A 512 -0.13 -1.89 16.31
N TRP A 513 -0.63 -3.07 15.90
CA TRP A 513 -0.38 -3.69 14.61
C TRP A 513 -1.58 -4.57 14.22
N VAL A 514 -1.63 -4.98 12.95
CA VAL A 514 -2.65 -5.84 12.36
C VAL A 514 -2.20 -7.30 12.39
N LEU A 515 -1.04 -7.62 11.82
CA LEU A 515 -0.54 -9.00 11.73
C LEU A 515 0.89 -9.18 12.26
N ASN A 516 1.80 -8.24 12.00
CA ASN A 516 3.21 -8.37 12.31
C ASN A 516 3.80 -7.08 12.92
N PRO A 517 4.15 -7.08 14.22
CA PRO A 517 4.69 -5.90 14.90
C PRO A 517 6.05 -5.46 14.34
N LEU A 518 6.83 -6.39 13.78
CA LEU A 518 8.15 -6.09 13.21
C LEU A 518 8.03 -5.26 11.94
N ILE A 519 7.04 -5.59 11.09
CA ILE A 519 6.73 -4.82 9.88
C ILE A 519 6.23 -3.43 10.28
N LYS A 520 5.33 -3.34 11.26
CA LYS A 520 4.81 -2.05 11.75
C LYS A 520 5.94 -1.10 12.16
N ILE A 521 6.92 -1.58 12.94
CA ILE A 521 8.06 -0.77 13.39
C ILE A 521 8.99 -0.41 12.23
N THR A 522 9.25 -1.35 11.32
CA THR A 522 10.18 -1.15 10.19
C THR A 522 9.74 -0.02 9.25
N PHE A 523 8.44 0.14 9.03
CA PHE A 523 7.91 1.23 8.19
C PHE A 523 7.64 2.52 8.97
N ALA A 524 7.85 2.55 10.29
CA ALA A 524 7.82 3.76 11.09
C ALA A 524 9.13 4.57 11.00
N ASP A 525 9.75 4.61 9.81
CA ASP A 525 11.02 5.28 9.59
C ASP A 525 10.86 6.57 8.76
N PRO A 526 11.09 7.75 9.35
CA PRO A 526 11.05 9.03 8.63
C PRO A 526 12.11 9.19 7.53
N LEU A 527 13.13 8.32 7.46
CA LEU A 527 14.14 8.37 6.41
C LEU A 527 13.71 7.68 5.10
N LEU A 528 12.61 6.92 5.11
CA LEU A 528 12.05 6.38 3.87
C LEU A 528 11.64 7.55 2.95
N PRO A 529 12.00 7.50 1.65
CA PRO A 529 11.58 8.51 0.68
C PRO A 529 10.06 8.74 0.63
N PHE A 530 9.27 7.66 0.77
CA PHE A 530 7.82 7.73 0.83
C PHE A 530 7.31 7.83 2.28
N ASP A 531 6.42 8.79 2.56
CA ASP A 531 5.76 8.94 3.85
C ASP A 531 4.56 7.99 3.95
N PHE A 532 4.77 6.82 4.56
CA PHE A 532 3.75 5.79 4.76
C PHE A 532 2.62 6.20 5.72
N ALA A 533 2.72 7.34 6.42
CA ALA A 533 1.63 7.83 7.27
C ALA A 533 0.56 8.59 6.49
N GLU A 534 0.89 9.07 5.28
CA GLU A 534 -0.03 9.83 4.43
C GLU A 534 0.06 9.46 2.94
N PRO A 535 -0.20 8.19 2.55
CA PRO A 535 -0.17 7.76 1.16
C PRO A 535 -0.88 8.70 0.17
N ARG A 536 -2.11 9.14 0.49
CA ARG A 536 -2.87 10.05 -0.39
C ARG A 536 -2.16 11.39 -0.62
N ARG A 537 -1.55 11.97 0.42
CA ARG A 537 -0.77 13.20 0.31
C ARG A 537 0.45 13.02 -0.58
N MET A 538 1.12 11.87 -0.46
CA MET A 538 2.29 11.55 -1.27
C MET A 538 1.92 11.34 -2.73
N PHE A 539 0.79 10.68 -3.02
CA PHE A 539 0.27 10.54 -4.38
C PHE A 539 -0.06 11.90 -5.00
N ALA A 540 -0.62 12.83 -4.21
CA ALA A 540 -0.90 14.19 -4.66
C ALA A 540 0.40 14.92 -5.03
N LYS A 541 1.41 14.83 -4.17
CA LYS A 541 2.76 15.39 -4.41
C LYS A 541 3.40 14.81 -5.67
N GLY A 542 3.24 13.50 -5.92
CA GLY A 542 3.71 12.87 -7.15
C GLY A 542 2.94 13.33 -8.39
N ALA A 543 1.62 13.53 -8.28
CA ALA A 543 0.77 13.94 -9.40
C ALA A 543 1.08 15.37 -9.87
N ILE A 544 1.39 16.27 -8.93
CA ILE A 544 1.86 17.64 -9.25
C ILE A 544 3.36 17.72 -9.54
N ARG A 545 4.04 16.57 -9.69
CA ARG A 545 5.47 16.45 -10.03
C ARG A 545 6.43 17.08 -8.99
N GLU A 546 6.04 17.08 -7.72
CA GLU A 546 6.84 17.63 -6.61
C GLU A 546 7.51 16.54 -5.74
N PHE A 547 7.26 15.26 -6.03
CA PHE A 547 7.89 14.15 -5.31
C PHE A 547 9.22 13.75 -5.95
N MET A 548 10.27 13.67 -5.13
CA MET A 548 11.62 13.27 -5.54
C MET A 548 11.85 11.77 -5.24
N PRO A 549 11.91 10.89 -6.26
CA PRO A 549 12.23 9.48 -6.06
C PRO A 549 13.73 9.24 -5.85
N ALA A 550 14.07 8.07 -5.34
CA ALA A 550 15.43 7.54 -5.29
C ALA A 550 15.77 6.72 -6.55
N GLY A 551 17.04 6.37 -6.71
CA GLY A 551 17.51 5.44 -7.76
C GLY A 551 17.60 6.03 -9.18
N GLU A 552 17.48 7.35 -9.32
CA GLU A 552 17.72 8.05 -10.58
C GLU A 552 19.19 7.93 -11.04
N ARG A 553 19.42 8.03 -12.34
CA ARG A 553 20.74 7.78 -12.97
C ARG A 553 21.40 9.02 -13.55
N SER A 554 20.87 10.21 -13.27
CA SER A 554 21.35 11.49 -13.82
C SER A 554 22.85 11.70 -13.58
N LEU A 555 23.38 11.25 -12.45
CA LEU A 555 24.80 11.37 -12.08
C LEU A 555 25.77 10.70 -13.08
N ILE A 556 25.33 9.66 -13.78
CA ILE A 556 26.17 8.87 -14.70
C ILE A 556 25.69 8.95 -16.15
N ILE A 557 24.76 9.84 -16.46
CA ILE A 557 24.24 10.08 -17.81
C ILE A 557 24.79 11.44 -18.28
N PRO A 558 25.31 11.54 -19.52
CA PRO A 558 25.74 12.82 -20.07
C PRO A 558 24.61 13.86 -20.01
N ALA A 559 24.95 15.11 -19.71
CA ALA A 559 24.01 16.22 -19.83
C ALA A 559 23.42 16.24 -21.25
N ARG A 560 22.10 16.36 -21.35
CA ARG A 560 21.36 16.45 -22.61
C ARG A 560 20.73 17.81 -22.77
#